data_AF-A0AA96ZQA5-F1
#
_entry.id   AF-A0AA96ZQA5-F1
#
_cell.length_a   1.000
_cell.length_b   1.000
_cell.length_c   1.000
_cell.angle_alpha   90.00
_cell.angle_beta   90.00
_cell.angle_gamma   90.00
#
_symmetry.space_group_name_H-M   'P 1'
#
loop_
_entity.id
_entity.type
_entity.pdbx_description
1 polymer ?
#
loop_
_entity_poly.entity_id
_entity_poly.type
_entity_poly.pdbx_seq_one_letter_code
_entity_poly.pdbx_strand_id
1 'polypeptide(L)'
;MSTALPHPRTGSRTLGNADGDAMPAPAALLIGPGRTWPAEARWVRAQIRVGGQWRPARIEHWRLRLGSLSWSAQVSWHDEDGHLVSGWYLCQPAGLRLLGGR
;
A
#
# COMPACT_ATOMS: atom_id res chain seq x y z
N MET A 1 -40.77 -21.89 15.04
CA MET A 1 -39.36 -22.17 15.37
C MET A 1 -38.67 -22.61 14.08
N SER A 2 -37.85 -21.76 13.46
CA SER A 2 -37.04 -22.11 12.28
C SER A 2 -35.64 -21.54 12.47
N THR A 3 -34.69 -22.44 12.64
CA THR A 3 -33.27 -22.17 12.89
C THR A 3 -32.61 -21.77 11.57
N ALA A 4 -32.16 -20.51 11.48
CA ALA A 4 -31.37 -20.05 10.35
C ALA A 4 -29.99 -20.73 10.36
N LEU A 5 -29.61 -21.33 9.22
CA LEU A 5 -28.27 -21.86 9.00
C LEU A 5 -27.27 -20.69 8.82
N PRO A 6 -26.12 -20.67 9.51
CA PRO A 6 -25.08 -19.70 9.24
C PRO A 6 -24.37 -20.02 7.92
N HIS A 7 -24.37 -19.05 7.01
CA HIS A 7 -23.57 -19.10 5.80
C HIS A 7 -22.08 -19.03 6.16
N PRO A 8 -21.19 -19.79 5.51
CA PRO A 8 -19.76 -19.66 5.73
C PRO A 8 -19.33 -18.26 5.28
N ARG A 9 -18.87 -17.43 6.22
CA ARG A 9 -18.14 -16.19 5.92
C ARG A 9 -16.89 -16.59 5.14
N THR A 10 -16.88 -16.29 3.85
CA THR A 10 -15.66 -16.13 3.07
C THR A 10 -14.74 -15.21 3.87
N GLY A 11 -13.67 -15.79 4.42
CA GLY A 11 -12.63 -15.10 5.15
C GLY A 11 -11.79 -14.26 4.20
N SER A 12 -12.36 -13.21 3.63
CA SER A 12 -11.59 -12.03 3.27
C SER A 12 -11.30 -11.33 4.59
N ARG A 13 -10.15 -11.63 5.19
CA ARG A 13 -9.56 -10.78 6.23
C ARG A 13 -9.19 -9.47 5.54
N THR A 14 -10.19 -8.66 5.19
CA THR A 14 -10.02 -7.24 5.02
C THR A 14 -9.64 -6.78 6.42
N LEU A 15 -8.35 -6.77 6.73
CA LEU A 15 -7.83 -5.87 7.74
C LEU A 15 -8.37 -4.51 7.31
N GLY A 16 -9.45 -4.06 7.95
CA GLY A 16 -9.94 -2.72 7.75
C GLY A 16 -8.75 -1.83 8.02
N ASN A 17 -8.29 -1.12 6.98
CA ASN A 17 -7.17 -0.20 7.13
C ASN A 17 -7.52 0.70 8.31
N ALA A 18 -6.75 0.63 9.39
CA ALA A 18 -6.98 1.52 10.53
C ALA A 18 -6.81 2.96 10.04
N ASP A 19 -7.40 3.92 10.75
CA ASP A 19 -7.23 5.33 10.38
C ASP A 19 -5.73 5.69 10.30
N GLY A 20 -5.33 6.11 9.10
CA GLY A 20 -3.95 6.44 8.76
C GLY A 20 -3.07 5.26 8.33
N ASP A 21 -3.60 4.04 8.16
CA ASP A 21 -2.87 2.97 7.47
C ASP A 21 -2.67 3.32 5.98
N ALA A 22 -1.68 2.67 5.37
CA ALA A 22 -1.38 2.83 3.97
C ALA A 22 -2.58 2.40 3.11
N MET A 23 -3.04 3.33 2.26
CA MET A 23 -4.14 3.07 1.36
C MET A 23 -3.63 2.40 0.09
N PRO A 24 -4.13 1.21 -0.28
CA PRO A 24 -3.86 0.62 -1.59
C PRO A 24 -4.23 1.62 -2.70
N ALA A 25 -3.37 1.72 -3.71
CA ALA A 25 -3.64 2.59 -4.85
C ALA A 25 -4.86 2.05 -5.61
N PRO A 26 -5.92 2.86 -5.80
CA PRO A 26 -7.07 2.44 -6.59
C PRO A 26 -6.65 2.05 -8.01
N ALA A 27 -7.27 1.01 -8.56
CA ALA A 27 -6.95 0.54 -9.92
C ALA A 27 -7.05 1.66 -10.98
N ALA A 28 -7.96 2.62 -10.78
CA ALA A 28 -8.10 3.79 -11.65
C ALA A 28 -6.82 4.65 -11.77
N LEU A 29 -5.93 4.65 -10.77
CA LEU A 29 -4.62 5.32 -10.81
C LEU A 29 -3.53 4.46 -11.45
N LEU A 30 -3.70 3.14 -11.44
CA LEU A 30 -2.73 2.18 -11.96
C LEU A 30 -2.96 1.86 -13.45
N ILE A 31 -4.17 2.07 -13.95
CA ILE A 31 -4.56 1.77 -15.34
C ILE A 31 -4.60 3.05 -16.18
N GLY A 32 -4.20 2.93 -17.45
CA GLY A 32 -4.26 4.01 -18.43
C GLY A 32 -2.96 4.84 -18.52
N PRO A 33 -3.01 5.98 -19.23
CA PRO A 33 -1.83 6.78 -19.52
C PRO A 33 -1.25 7.41 -18.25
N GLY A 34 0.07 7.39 -18.17
CA GLY A 34 0.82 7.87 -17.02
C GLY A 34 2.28 7.48 -17.18
N ARG A 35 3.12 7.97 -16.27
CA ARG A 35 4.54 7.62 -16.26
C ARG A 35 4.84 6.82 -15.01
N THR A 36 5.64 5.77 -15.21
CA THR A 36 6.22 4.96 -14.14
C THR A 36 7.73 5.19 -14.15
N TRP A 37 8.33 5.35 -12.97
CA TRP A 37 9.76 5.53 -12.79
C TRP A 37 10.28 4.52 -11.76
N PRO A 38 11.46 3.92 -11.96
CA PRO A 38 12.14 3.21 -10.88
C PRO A 38 12.49 4.18 -9.76
N ALA A 39 12.40 3.72 -8.51
CA ALA A 39 12.78 4.52 -7.36
C ALA A 39 14.31 4.65 -7.27
N GLU A 40 14.80 5.89 -7.24
CA GLU A 40 16.21 6.16 -7.03
C GLU A 40 16.66 5.78 -5.61
N ALA A 41 17.95 5.49 -5.42
CA ALA A 41 18.50 5.05 -4.13
C ALA A 41 18.14 5.98 -2.94
N ARG A 42 18.07 7.29 -3.17
CA ARG A 42 17.69 8.29 -2.14
C ARG A 42 16.20 8.25 -1.74
N TRP A 43 15.36 7.63 -2.56
CA TRP A 43 13.91 7.52 -2.37
C TRP A 43 13.43 6.07 -2.19
N VAL A 44 14.38 5.13 -2.11
CA VAL A 44 14.09 3.69 -2.05
C VAL A 44 13.69 3.24 -0.64
N ARG A 45 14.12 3.95 0.41
CA ARG A 45 13.84 3.60 1.81
C ARG A 45 12.62 4.34 2.30
N ALA A 46 11.66 3.59 2.84
CA ALA A 46 10.42 4.12 3.36
C ALA A 46 9.99 3.38 4.64
N GLN A 47 8.92 3.88 5.24
CA GLN A 47 8.09 3.13 6.18
C GLN A 47 6.66 3.10 5.65
N ILE A 48 5.99 1.97 5.82
CA ILE A 48 4.57 1.78 5.52
C ILE A 48 3.83 1.51 6.82
N ARG A 49 2.62 2.06 6.97
CA ARG A 49 1.77 1.81 8.13
C ARG A 49 0.73 0.74 7.79
N VAL A 50 0.77 -0.39 8.49
CA VAL A 50 -0.13 -1.53 8.26
C VAL A 50 -0.55 -2.09 9.61
N GLY A 51 -1.86 -2.23 9.85
CA GLY A 51 -2.38 -2.67 11.13
C GLY A 51 -2.07 -1.67 12.25
N GLY A 52 -2.05 -0.37 11.94
CA GLY A 52 -1.70 0.71 12.86
C GLY A 52 -0.21 0.88 13.16
N GLN A 53 0.66 -0.04 12.70
CA GLN A 53 2.09 -0.08 13.00
C GLN A 53 2.94 0.37 11.81
N TRP A 54 3.98 1.17 12.06
CA TRP A 54 4.98 1.53 11.06
C TRP A 54 6.00 0.41 10.88
N ARG A 55 6.21 0.00 9.63
CA ARG A 55 7.14 -1.06 9.25
C ARG A 55 8.16 -0.54 8.23
N PRO A 56 9.42 -1.01 8.28
CA PRO A 56 10.38 -0.74 7.22
C PRO A 56 9.84 -1.24 5.88
N ALA A 57 9.96 -0.40 4.87
CA ALA A 57 9.49 -0.68 3.53
C ALA A 57 10.48 -0.19 2.48
N ARG A 58 10.39 -0.76 1.29
CA ARG A 58 11.17 -0.37 0.13
C ARG A 58 10.24 0.09 -0.98
N ILE A 59 10.57 1.20 -1.61
CA ILE A 59 9.88 1.66 -2.82
C ILE A 59 10.68 1.18 -4.02
N GLU A 60 10.00 0.52 -4.94
CA GLU A 60 10.61 -0.02 -6.16
C GLU A 60 10.30 0.88 -7.36
N HIS A 61 9.07 1.38 -7.43
CA HIS A 61 8.61 2.23 -8.52
C HIS A 61 7.68 3.34 -8.01
N TRP A 62 7.71 4.46 -8.72
CA TRP A 62 6.75 5.55 -8.62
C TRP A 62 5.85 5.55 -9.84
N ARG A 63 4.58 5.93 -9.67
CA ARG A 63 3.64 6.13 -10.75
C ARG A 63 2.82 7.39 -10.54
N LEU A 64 2.70 8.18 -11.61
CA LEU A 64 1.79 9.31 -11.70
C LEU A 64 0.92 9.12 -12.95
N ARG A 65 -0.40 9.01 -12.73
CA ARG A 65 -1.38 8.95 -13.82
C ARG A 65 -1.57 10.33 -14.44
N LEU A 66 -1.69 10.38 -15.76
CA LEU A 66 -2.01 11.63 -16.46
C LEU A 66 -3.37 12.18 -15.97
N GLY A 67 -3.41 13.48 -15.68
CA GLY A 67 -4.60 14.15 -15.13
C GLY A 67 -4.90 13.84 -13.66
N SER A 68 -3.98 13.19 -12.93
CA SER A 68 -4.05 13.00 -11.48
C SER A 68 -2.92 13.76 -10.79
N LEU A 69 -3.22 14.29 -9.60
CA LEU A 69 -2.20 14.85 -8.68
C LEU A 69 -1.76 13.83 -7.63
N SER A 70 -2.35 12.64 -7.62
CA SER A 70 -2.05 11.60 -6.64
C SER A 70 -0.91 10.70 -7.13
N TRP A 71 0.18 10.70 -6.39
CA TRP A 71 1.29 9.76 -6.59
C TRP A 71 0.95 8.39 -6.00
N SER A 72 1.35 7.34 -6.73
CA SER A 72 1.31 5.95 -6.27
C SER A 72 2.73 5.38 -6.26
N ALA A 73 3.02 4.50 -5.31
CA ALA A 73 4.31 3.84 -5.17
C ALA A 73 4.10 2.32 -5.14
N GLN A 74 4.96 1.58 -5.84
CA GLN A 74 5.10 0.15 -5.60
C GLN A 74 6.01 -0.03 -4.40
N VAL A 75 5.45 -0.61 -3.34
CA VAL A 75 6.08 -0.73 -2.04
C VAL A 75 6.17 -2.21 -1.69
N SER A 76 7.31 -2.63 -1.17
CA SER A 76 7.52 -3.95 -0.59
C SER A 76 7.93 -3.85 0.88
N TRP A 77 7.43 -4.75 1.73
CA TRP A 77 7.73 -4.83 3.16
C TRP A 77 7.57 -6.29 3.63
N HIS A 78 8.01 -6.58 4.85
CA HIS A 78 7.78 -7.89 5.47
C HIS A 78 6.61 -7.82 6.45
N ASP A 79 5.70 -8.80 6.39
CA ASP A 79 4.62 -8.94 7.36
C ASP A 79 5.13 -9.45 8.72
N GLU A 80 4.21 -9.80 9.62
CA GLU A 80 4.54 -10.29 10.97
C GLU A 80 5.23 -11.63 10.97
N ASP A 81 4.96 -12.46 9.96
CA ASP A 81 5.53 -13.78 9.78
C ASP A 81 6.86 -13.73 8.98
N GLY A 82 7.27 -12.53 8.56
CA GLY A 82 8.50 -12.31 7.79
C GLY A 82 8.33 -12.63 6.30
N HIS A 83 7.11 -12.74 5.78
CA HIS A 83 6.86 -12.91 4.35
C HIS A 83 6.96 -11.57 3.63
N LEU A 84 7.64 -11.56 2.47
CA LEU A 84 7.72 -10.40 1.61
C LEU A 84 6.35 -10.14 0.96
N VAL A 85 5.76 -9.00 1.29
CA VAL A 85 4.52 -8.49 0.69
C VAL A 85 4.89 -7.32 -0.22
N SER A 86 4.24 -7.21 -1.38
CA SER A 86 4.42 -6.11 -2.33
C SER A 86 3.09 -5.66 -2.89
N GLY A 87 2.94 -4.36 -3.11
CA GLY A 87 1.72 -3.79 -3.67
C GLY A 87 1.87 -2.32 -4.04
N TRP A 88 0.87 -1.78 -4.75
CA TRP A 88 0.81 -0.36 -5.06
C TRP A 88 0.00 0.39 -4.00
N TYR A 89 0.55 1.49 -3.49
CA TYR A 89 -0.02 2.30 -2.42
C TYR A 89 -0.04 3.78 -2.79
N LEU A 90 -1.03 4.52 -2.26
CA LEU A 90 -1.06 5.97 -2.35
C LEU A 90 0.07 6.59 -1.53
N CYS A 91 0.70 7.62 -2.08
CA CYS A 91 1.77 8.35 -1.41
C CYS A 91 1.17 9.41 -0.47
N GLN A 92 0.64 8.96 0.66
CA GLN A 92 0.06 9.83 1.69
C GLN A 92 0.91 9.76 2.95
N PRO A 93 1.33 10.89 3.55
CA PRO A 93 2.21 10.91 4.73
C PRO A 93 1.69 10.14 5.95
N ALA A 94 0.37 9.97 6.04
CA ALA A 94 -0.29 9.23 7.10
C ALA A 94 0.08 7.73 7.07
N GLY A 95 0.21 7.14 5.88
CA GLY A 95 0.43 5.70 5.70
C GLY A 95 1.74 5.31 4.99
N LEU A 96 2.41 6.25 4.32
CA LEU A 96 3.71 6.03 3.68
C LEU A 96 4.65 7.21 3.97
N ARG A 97 5.83 6.90 4.54
CA ARG A 97 6.85 7.89 4.89
C ARG A 97 8.16 7.56 4.22
N LEU A 98 8.72 8.52 3.50
CA LEU A 98 10.07 8.42 2.96
C LEU A 98 11.08 8.67 4.08
N LEU A 99 12.11 7.83 4.14
CA LEU A 99 13.15 7.97 5.18
C LEU A 99 14.33 8.86 4.73
N GLY A 100 14.32 9.33 3.47
CA GLY A 100 15.40 10.11 2.89
C GLY A 100 16.70 9.32 2.73
N GLY A 101 17.46 9.63 1.69
CA GLY A 101 18.87 9.27 1.59
C GLY A 101 19.69 10.39 2.21
N ARG A 102 20.53 10.05 3.19
CA ARG A 102 21.54 10.96 3.73
C ARG A 102 22.71 11.07 2.77
#